data_AF-A0AA88I0J9-F1
#
_entry.id   AF-A0AA88I0J9-F1
#
_cell.length_a   1.000
_cell.length_b   1.000
_cell.length_c   1.000
_cell.angle_alpha   90.00
_cell.angle_beta   90.00
_cell.angle_gamma   90.00
#
_symmetry.space_group_name_H-M   'P 1'
#
loop_
_entity.id
_entity.type
_entity.pdbx_description
1 polymer ?
#
loop_
_entity_poly.entity_id
_entity_poly.type
_entity_poly.pdbx_seq_one_letter_code
_entity_poly.pdbx_strand_id
1 'polypeptide(L)'
;MEEECRKLVEVNWESLCGEEVTGSLESFWVLVLNFEDSLGRKPYLNIATAALSMTLAAKQRLCRTDFFSVMNMAKTKLRNRMQTEILNSILIVRCWLNNQNICCKNADLCTPTTTRFTSKMYEYSESTAEA
;
A
#
# COMPACT_ATOMS: atom_id res chain seq x y z
N MET A 1 29.55 4.03 8.30
CA MET A 1 28.56 4.35 7.26
C MET A 1 29.21 4.61 5.90
N GLU A 2 29.99 5.68 5.70
CA GLU A 2 30.56 5.99 4.37
C GLU A 2 31.55 4.91 3.86
N GLU A 3 32.38 4.37 4.77
CA GLU A 3 33.32 3.28 4.48
C GLU A 3 32.62 1.95 4.17
N GLU A 4 31.49 1.69 4.83
CA GLU A 4 30.66 0.49 4.60
C GLU A 4 29.93 0.60 3.25
N CYS A 5 29.48 1.80 2.86
CA CYS A 5 28.91 2.07 1.54
C CYS A 5 29.95 1.89 0.43
N ARG A 6 31.20 2.29 0.65
CA ARG A 6 32.28 2.11 -0.33
C ARG A 6 32.54 0.63 -0.60
N LYS A 7 32.66 -0.16 0.47
CA LYS A 7 32.82 -1.62 0.40
C LYS A 7 31.64 -2.33 -0.25
N LEU A 8 30.42 -1.81 -0.06
CA LEU A 8 29.22 -2.34 -0.70
C LEU A 8 29.30 -2.26 -2.24
N VAL A 9 29.89 -1.19 -2.80
CA VAL A 9 30.02 -0.98 -4.25
C VAL A 9 31.09 -1.90 -4.86
N GLU A 10 32.08 -2.31 -4.07
CA GLU A 10 33.16 -3.20 -4.52
C GLU A 10 32.71 -4.66 -4.62
N VAL A 11 31.58 -5.02 -4.00
CA VAL A 11 31.03 -6.38 -4.06
C VAL A 11 30.35 -6.60 -5.41
N ASN A 12 30.74 -7.67 -6.10
CA ASN A 12 30.06 -8.11 -7.32
C ASN A 12 28.74 -8.83 -6.97
N TRP A 13 27.68 -8.03 -6.79
CA TRP A 13 26.34 -8.52 -6.51
C TRP A 13 25.78 -9.38 -7.66
N GLU A 14 26.14 -9.13 -8.91
CA GLU A 14 25.68 -9.94 -10.05
C GLU A 14 26.18 -11.38 -9.98
N SER A 15 27.39 -11.60 -9.46
CA SER A 15 27.93 -12.95 -9.27
C SER A 15 27.34 -13.68 -8.06
N LEU A 16 26.87 -12.94 -7.06
CA LEU A 16 26.30 -13.46 -5.81
C LEU A 16 24.78 -13.61 -5.90
N CYS A 17 24.14 -12.86 -6.79
CA CYS A 17 22.71 -12.89 -7.04
C CYS A 17 22.44 -13.73 -8.28
N GLY A 18 21.63 -14.79 -8.16
CA GLY A 18 21.00 -15.37 -9.34
C GLY A 18 20.18 -14.30 -10.08
N GLU A 19 19.99 -14.49 -11.39
CA GLU A 19 19.27 -13.60 -12.32
C GLU A 19 17.96 -13.01 -11.77
N GLU A 20 17.29 -13.73 -10.85
CA GLU A 20 16.00 -13.38 -10.27
C GLU A 20 15.99 -12.15 -9.33
N VAL A 21 17.14 -11.71 -8.77
CA VAL A 21 17.13 -10.68 -7.71
C VAL A 21 17.02 -9.24 -8.26
N THR A 22 17.09 -9.05 -9.58
CA THR A 22 17.09 -7.72 -10.21
C THR A 22 15.70 -7.07 -10.36
N GLY A 23 14.62 -7.75 -9.96
CA GLY A 23 13.26 -7.29 -10.22
C GLY A 23 12.77 -6.10 -9.39
N SER A 24 13.27 -5.88 -8.17
CA SER A 24 12.82 -4.76 -7.33
C SER A 24 13.89 -4.23 -6.39
N LEU A 25 13.85 -2.91 -6.13
CA LEU A 25 14.76 -2.24 -5.20
C LEU A 25 14.66 -2.82 -3.78
N GLU A 26 13.47 -3.27 -3.37
CA GLU A 26 13.29 -3.91 -2.06
C GLU A 26 13.95 -5.28 -2.00
N SER A 27 13.81 -6.09 -3.06
CA SER A 27 14.44 -7.41 -3.16
C SER A 27 15.96 -7.31 -3.03
N PHE A 28 16.56 -6.30 -3.67
CA PHE A 28 17.98 -6.02 -3.54
C PHE A 28 18.39 -5.72 -2.09
N TRP A 29 17.72 -4.78 -1.42
CA TRP A 29 18.09 -4.42 -0.04
C TRP A 29 17.79 -5.52 0.98
N VAL A 30 16.79 -6.36 0.74
CA VAL A 30 16.56 -7.58 1.55
C VAL A 30 17.71 -8.58 1.38
N LEU A 31 18.27 -8.71 0.17
CA LEU A 31 19.44 -9.55 -0.05
C LEU A 31 20.66 -9.01 0.69
N VAL A 32 20.94 -7.70 0.56
CA VAL A 32 22.06 -7.05 1.26
C VAL A 32 21.90 -7.17 2.79
N LEU A 33 20.67 -7.11 3.30
CA LEU A 33 20.37 -7.32 4.72
C LEU A 33 20.71 -8.75 5.20
N ASN A 34 20.49 -9.74 4.33
CA ASN A 34 20.75 -11.14 4.61
C ASN A 34 22.16 -11.60 4.24
N PHE A 35 22.96 -10.73 3.62
CA PHE A 35 24.34 -11.03 3.26
C PHE A 35 25.18 -11.27 4.53
N GLU A 36 25.78 -12.45 4.60
CA GLU A 36 26.69 -12.87 5.65
C GLU A 36 28.09 -13.06 5.08
N ASP A 37 29.06 -12.46 5.76
CA ASP A 37 30.47 -12.69 5.47
C ASP A 37 30.86 -14.14 5.86
N SER A 38 32.01 -14.60 5.39
CA SER A 38 32.67 -15.87 5.74
C SER A 38 32.77 -16.16 7.24
N LEU A 39 32.65 -15.12 8.08
CA LEU A 39 32.65 -15.19 9.54
C LEU A 39 31.25 -15.12 10.17
N GLY A 40 30.18 -15.26 9.39
CA GLY A 40 28.77 -15.18 9.84
C GLY A 40 28.34 -13.79 10.30
N ARG A 41 29.10 -12.75 9.95
CA ARG A 41 28.79 -11.35 10.31
C ARG A 41 27.98 -10.69 9.20
N LYS A 42 27.11 -9.76 9.56
CA LYS A 42 26.30 -8.96 8.62
C LYS A 42 26.88 -7.55 8.49
N PRO A 43 27.94 -7.33 7.68
CA PRO A 43 28.64 -6.04 7.60
C PRO A 43 27.75 -4.90 7.09
N TYR A 44 26.71 -5.22 6.32
CA TYR A 44 25.84 -4.24 5.68
C TYR A 44 24.49 -4.07 6.39
N LEU A 45 24.30 -4.67 7.57
CA LEU A 45 23.04 -4.65 8.32
C LEU A 45 22.50 -3.22 8.50
N ASN A 46 23.35 -2.30 8.93
CA ASN A 46 22.97 -0.92 9.22
C ASN A 46 22.52 -0.17 7.95
N ILE A 47 23.26 -0.34 6.85
CA ILE A 47 22.97 0.32 5.57
C ILE A 47 21.70 -0.26 4.96
N ALA A 48 21.58 -1.59 4.93
CA ALA A 48 20.40 -2.25 4.37
C ALA A 48 19.13 -1.90 5.16
N THR A 49 19.21 -1.85 6.49
CA THR A 49 18.08 -1.44 7.34
C THR A 49 17.68 0.01 7.08
N ALA A 50 18.66 0.93 6.98
CA ALA A 50 18.40 2.32 6.65
C ALA A 50 17.77 2.48 5.26
N ALA A 51 18.31 1.79 4.26
CA ALA A 51 17.79 1.82 2.90
C ALA A 51 16.35 1.26 2.80
N LEU A 52 16.06 0.13 3.44
CA LEU A 52 14.70 -0.44 3.52
C LEU A 52 13.72 0.50 4.22
N SER A 53 14.17 1.19 5.27
CA SER A 53 13.33 2.17 5.97
C SER A 53 13.00 3.36 5.07
N MET A 54 13.97 3.82 4.27
CA MET A 54 13.76 4.90 3.30
C MET A 54 12.85 4.49 2.15
N THR A 55 13.00 3.28 1.59
CA THR A 55 12.12 2.78 0.53
C THR A 55 10.68 2.59 1.03
N LEU A 56 10.51 2.07 2.26
CA LEU A 56 9.20 1.96 2.89
C LEU A 56 8.56 3.33 3.10
N ALA A 57 9.32 4.30 3.62
CA ALA A 57 8.83 5.67 3.80
C ALA A 57 8.44 6.34 2.47
N ALA A 58 9.21 6.11 1.41
CA ALA A 58 8.90 6.60 0.07
C ALA A 58 7.60 5.98 -0.48
N LYS A 59 7.43 4.66 -0.33
CA LYS A 59 6.19 3.95 -0.71
C LYS A 59 4.98 4.47 0.04
N GLN A 60 5.10 4.72 1.35
CA GLN A 60 4.01 5.29 2.15
C GLN A 60 3.61 6.70 1.68
N ARG A 61 4.57 7.53 1.25
CA ARG A 61 4.30 8.86 0.70
C ARG A 61 3.56 8.79 -0.64
N LEU A 62 4.00 7.91 -1.54
CA LEU A 62 3.35 7.69 -2.84
C LEU A 62 1.92 7.17 -2.64
N CYS A 63 1.76 6.14 -1.82
CA CYS A 63 0.47 5.56 -1.46
C CYS A 63 -0.51 6.61 -0.93
N ARG A 64 -0.08 7.45 0.03
CA ARG A 64 -0.92 8.55 0.55
C ARG A 64 -1.42 9.47 -0.57
N THR A 65 -0.57 9.76 -1.55
CA THR A 65 -0.90 10.64 -2.68
C THR A 65 -1.94 9.98 -3.60
N ASP A 66 -1.82 8.68 -3.85
CA ASP A 66 -2.82 7.90 -4.59
C ASP A 66 -4.17 7.83 -3.84
N PHE A 67 -4.13 7.64 -2.52
CA PHE A 67 -5.33 7.70 -1.68
C PHE A 67 -6.01 9.07 -1.76
N PHE A 68 -5.26 10.16 -1.72
CA PHE A 68 -5.82 11.50 -1.92
C PHE A 68 -6.38 11.70 -3.33
N SER A 69 -5.73 11.16 -4.36
CA SER A 69 -6.24 11.18 -5.74
C SER A 69 -7.56 10.41 -5.87
N VAL A 70 -7.65 9.19 -5.31
CA VAL A 70 -8.87 8.37 -5.27
C VAL A 70 -9.97 9.04 -4.46
N MET A 71 -9.63 9.63 -3.31
CA MET A 71 -10.56 10.43 -2.51
C MET A 71 -11.07 11.64 -3.28
N ASN A 72 -10.18 12.35 -3.98
CA ASN A 72 -10.56 13.51 -4.78
C ASN A 72 -11.46 13.09 -5.95
N MET A 73 -11.18 11.97 -6.62
CA MET A 73 -12.07 11.41 -7.65
C MET A 73 -13.46 11.04 -7.10
N ALA A 74 -13.54 10.54 -5.86
CA ALA A 74 -14.81 10.29 -5.18
C ALA A 74 -15.52 11.61 -4.79
N LYS A 75 -14.78 12.68 -4.51
CA LYS A 75 -15.28 13.98 -4.01
C LYS A 75 -15.60 15.02 -5.10
N THR A 76 -15.05 14.94 -6.32
CA THR A 76 -15.03 16.08 -7.28
C THR A 76 -16.32 16.35 -8.06
N LYS A 77 -17.45 15.74 -7.75
CA LYS A 77 -18.76 16.23 -8.24
C LYS A 77 -19.54 16.78 -7.06
N LEU A 78 -19.98 18.04 -7.15
CA LEU A 78 -20.82 18.79 -6.20
C LEU A 78 -22.04 18.01 -5.61
N ARG A 79 -22.36 16.81 -6.13
CA ARG A 79 -23.40 15.87 -5.68
C ARG A 79 -22.93 14.70 -4.80
N ASN A 80 -21.62 14.48 -4.60
CA ASN A 80 -21.07 13.31 -3.90
C ASN A 80 -20.33 13.67 -2.60
N ARG A 81 -20.86 14.60 -1.79
CA ARG A 81 -20.32 14.84 -0.45
C ARG A 81 -20.74 13.69 0.48
N MET A 82 -20.12 12.52 0.31
CA MET A 82 -20.28 11.40 1.24
C MET A 82 -19.82 11.80 2.64
N GLN A 83 -20.55 11.35 3.67
CA GLN A 83 -20.08 11.44 5.04
C GLN A 83 -18.70 10.78 5.17
N THR A 84 -17.83 11.39 5.98
CA THR A 84 -16.43 10.96 6.15
C THR A 84 -16.33 9.48 6.55
N GLU A 85 -17.28 8.98 7.33
CA GLU A 85 -17.34 7.59 7.78
C GLU A 85 -17.59 6.60 6.62
N ILE A 86 -18.52 6.93 5.72
CA ILE A 86 -18.83 6.14 4.53
C ILE A 86 -17.64 6.15 3.57
N LEU A 87 -17.04 7.33 3.37
CA LEU A 87 -15.84 7.46 2.55
C LEU A 87 -14.68 6.61 3.11
N ASN A 88 -14.45 6.66 4.42
CA ASN A 88 -13.41 5.85 5.07
C ASN A 88 -13.67 4.35 4.87
N SER A 89 -14.91 3.90 5.07
CA SER A 89 -15.31 2.51 4.84
C SER A 89 -15.05 2.06 3.40
N ILE A 90 -15.40 2.89 2.41
CA ILE A 90 -15.17 2.58 0.99
C ILE A 90 -13.67 2.50 0.66
N LEU A 91 -12.85 3.40 1.20
CA LEU A 91 -11.40 3.37 1.00
C LEU A 91 -10.76 2.12 1.61
N ILE A 92 -11.18 1.74 2.82
CA ILE A 92 -10.70 0.52 3.48
C ILE A 92 -11.03 -0.72 2.64
N VAL A 93 -12.29 -0.85 2.18
CA VAL A 93 -12.71 -1.96 1.32
C VAL A 93 -11.92 -1.99 0.02
N ARG A 94 -11.75 -0.83 -0.64
CA ARG A 94 -10.99 -0.72 -1.89
C ARG A 94 -9.53 -1.13 -1.71
N CYS A 95 -8.90 -0.74 -0.62
CA CYS A 95 -7.51 -1.11 -0.34
C CYS A 95 -7.35 -2.58 0.02
N TRP A 96 -8.30 -3.15 0.77
CA TRP A 96 -8.32 -4.58 1.02
C TRP A 96 -8.43 -5.37 -0.29
N LEU A 97 -9.37 -5.00 -1.17
CA LEU A 97 -9.53 -5.62 -2.49
C LEU A 97 -8.28 -5.49 -3.36
N ASN A 98 -7.66 -4.30 -3.39
CA ASN A 98 -6.44 -4.06 -4.15
C ASN A 98 -5.25 -4.89 -3.64
N ASN A 99 -5.10 -5.02 -2.32
CA ASN A 99 -4.06 -5.87 -1.73
C ASN A 99 -4.25 -7.35 -2.05
N GLN A 100 -5.50 -7.80 -2.25
CA GLN A 100 -5.83 -9.17 -2.65
C GLN A 100 -5.83 -9.38 -4.18
N ASN A 101 -5.47 -8.36 -4.97
CA ASN A 101 -5.60 -8.36 -6.44
C ASN A 101 -7.02 -8.68 -6.96
N ILE A 102 -8.05 -8.41 -6.16
CA ILE A 102 -9.45 -8.65 -6.53
C ILE A 102 -9.96 -7.42 -7.27
N CYS A 103 -10.08 -7.52 -8.59
CA CYS A 103 -10.64 -6.47 -9.43
C CYS A 103 -12.17 -6.48 -9.34
N CYS A 104 -12.77 -5.30 -9.13
CA CYS A 104 -14.22 -5.10 -9.00
C CYS A 104 -15.05 -5.54 -10.23
N LYS A 105 -14.41 -5.91 -11.34
CA LYS A 105 -15.09 -6.44 -12.53
C LYS A 105 -15.60 -7.87 -12.36
N ASN A 106 -15.00 -8.65 -11.47
CA ASN A 106 -15.32 -10.07 -11.26
C ASN A 106 -15.87 -10.35 -9.85
N ALA A 107 -16.14 -9.30 -9.07
CA ALA A 107 -16.89 -9.46 -7.84
C ALA A 107 -18.34 -9.75 -8.23
N ASP A 108 -18.69 -11.03 -8.37
CA ASP A 108 -20.06 -11.49 -8.23
C ASP A 108 -20.47 -11.15 -6.79
N LEU A 109 -20.85 -9.89 -6.59
CA LEU A 109 -21.46 -9.40 -5.37
C LEU A 109 -22.70 -10.28 -5.18
N CYS A 110 -22.58 -11.23 -4.26
CA CYS A 110 -23.60 -12.22 -3.99
C CYS A 110 -24.95 -11.50 -3.93
N THR A 111 -25.81 -11.88 -4.88
CA THR A 111 -27.00 -11.15 -5.32
C THR A 111 -28.12 -10.94 -4.30
N PRO A 112 -28.16 -11.52 -3.07
CA PRO A 112 -29.22 -11.15 -2.13
C PRO A 112 -28.98 -9.83 -1.37
N THR A 113 -27.80 -9.19 -1.46
CA THR A 113 -27.52 -7.96 -0.67
C THR A 113 -27.66 -6.65 -1.45
N THR A 114 -27.62 -6.68 -2.78
CA THR A 114 -27.76 -5.47 -3.62
C THR A 114 -29.17 -4.86 -3.57
N THR A 115 -30.19 -5.67 -3.27
CA THR A 115 -31.59 -5.22 -3.09
C THR A 115 -31.78 -4.29 -1.88
N ARG A 116 -30.84 -4.26 -0.93
CA ARG A 116 -30.88 -3.34 0.21
C ARG A 116 -30.33 -1.95 -0.11
N PHE A 117 -29.52 -1.83 -1.17
CA PHE A 117 -28.96 -0.55 -1.62
C PHE A 117 -29.92 0.14 -2.59
N THR A 118 -31.06 0.60 -2.07
CA THR A 118 -32.05 1.39 -2.83
C THR A 118 -32.00 2.86 -2.43
N SER A 119 -32.65 3.71 -3.23
CA SER A 119 -32.77 5.16 -2.96
C SER A 119 -33.35 5.48 -1.57
N LYS A 120 -34.04 4.53 -0.95
CA LYS A 120 -34.55 4.60 0.44
C LYS A 120 -33.48 4.87 1.48
N MET A 121 -32.20 4.53 1.22
CA MET A 121 -31.10 4.83 2.15
C MET A 121 -30.84 6.34 2.33
N TYR A 122 -31.32 7.17 1.39
CA TYR A 122 -31.16 8.62 1.43
C TYR A 122 -32.45 9.36 1.82
N GLU A 123 -33.52 8.62 2.14
CA GLU A 123 -34.74 9.20 2.68
C GLU A 123 -34.48 9.63 4.13
N TYR A 124 -34.52 10.94 4.37
CA TYR A 124 -34.36 11.52 5.70
C TYR A 124 -35.60 11.19 6.53
N SER A 125 -35.45 10.40 7.58
CA SER A 125 -36.52 10.23 8.57
C SER A 125 -36.56 11.50 9.42
N GLU A 126 -37.57 12.34 9.24
CA GLU A 126 -37.94 13.33 10.25
C GLU A 126 -38.24 12.56 11.54
N SER A 127 -37.34 12.66 12.52
CA SER A 127 -37.64 12.25 13.88
C SER A 127 -38.77 13.15 14.35
N THR A 128 -40.00 12.62 14.37
CA THR A 128 -41.12 13.23 15.07
C THR A 128 -40.72 13.36 16.53
N ALA A 129 -40.31 14.56 16.93
CA ALA A 129 -40.31 14.97 18.32
C ALA A 129 -41.78 15.02 18.75
N GLU A 130 -42.24 13.94 19.39
CA GLU A 130 -43.53 13.89 20.06
C GLU A 130 -43.54 14.92 21.20
N ALA A 131 -44.70 15.58 21.29
CA ALA A 131 -45.02 16.75 22.10
C ALA A 131 -45.15 16.45 23.60
#